data_AF-A0A7C5JZU1-F1
#
_entry.id   AF-A0A7C5JZU1-F1
#
_cell.length_a   1.000
_cell.length_b   1.000
_cell.length_c   1.000
_cell.angle_alpha   90.00
_cell.angle_beta   90.00
_cell.angle_gamma   90.00
#
_symmetry.space_group_name_H-M   'P 1'
#
loop_
_entity.id
_entity.type
_entity.pdbx_description
1 polymer ?
#
loop_
_entity_poly.entity_id
_entity_poly.type
_entity_poly.pdbx_seq_one_letter_code
_entity_poly.pdbx_strand_id
1 'polypeptide(L)'
;MAKIWKAAVAFVLLALACSTLYFSVLNIQLSYRLKHAEQENGALKAENEAMRGELNSLVQNYSSLEAAYASLNASYADLLQERLALEAKCDALEDAYRQLNASYNQLNLMYVILAEVYSALNATYNELLAQYSALNASYIILSNSYAKLYSALYEPPANKTVPTIEELKAWLGEDPTDKIAYSWPNFVCGDFAVMLAFHAKLIDWDMGVVGILGKKADGARFDHAFNAIICAEGLVYVEPQTDEVWWYENHSEITPGKWYDYPNFGQIYVEQYIIILLYE
;
A
#
# COMPACT_ATOMS: atom_id res chain seq x y z
N MET A 1 119.44 -73.40 99.61
CA MET A 1 119.00 -73.40 98.19
C MET A 1 117.48 -73.50 97.99
N ALA A 2 116.67 -74.04 98.90
CA ALA A 2 115.21 -74.16 98.72
C ALA A 2 114.36 -72.86 98.86
N LYS A 3 114.91 -71.78 99.44
CA LYS A 3 114.17 -70.50 99.66
C LYS A 3 114.21 -69.54 98.45
N ILE A 4 115.30 -69.56 97.67
CA ILE A 4 115.52 -68.65 96.54
C ILE A 4 114.69 -69.05 95.32
N TRP A 5 114.57 -70.35 95.04
CA TRP A 5 113.72 -70.86 93.96
C TRP A 5 112.23 -70.58 94.21
N LYS A 6 111.76 -70.68 95.47
CA LYS A 6 110.38 -70.33 95.84
C LYS A 6 110.06 -68.84 95.63
N ALA A 7 111.01 -67.94 95.91
CA ALA A 7 110.85 -66.51 95.68
C ALA A 7 110.86 -66.15 94.18
N ALA A 8 111.76 -66.75 93.39
CA ALA A 8 111.79 -66.57 91.94
C ALA A 8 110.51 -67.10 91.26
N VAL A 9 110.03 -68.28 91.68
CA VAL A 9 108.75 -68.84 91.22
C VAL A 9 107.58 -67.94 91.62
N ALA A 10 107.56 -67.40 92.86
CA ALA A 10 106.52 -66.47 93.29
C ALA A 10 106.52 -65.15 92.49
N PHE A 11 107.69 -64.62 92.12
CA PHE A 11 107.80 -63.40 91.31
C PHE A 11 107.37 -63.62 89.86
N VAL A 12 107.74 -64.76 89.28
CA VAL A 12 107.27 -65.18 87.94
C VAL A 12 105.76 -65.40 87.95
N LEU A 13 105.22 -66.05 88.98
CA LEU A 13 103.77 -66.24 89.15
C LEU A 13 103.02 -64.91 89.37
N LEU A 14 103.61 -63.96 90.10
CA LEU A 14 103.04 -62.62 90.31
C LEU A 14 103.09 -61.78 89.03
N ALA A 15 104.20 -61.82 88.28
CA ALA A 15 104.32 -61.15 86.99
C ALA A 15 103.36 -61.76 85.96
N LEU A 16 103.21 -63.09 85.95
CA LEU A 16 102.19 -63.79 85.17
C LEU A 16 100.78 -63.34 85.60
N ALA A 17 100.48 -63.30 86.90
CA ALA A 17 99.19 -62.85 87.41
C ALA A 17 98.89 -61.37 87.08
N CYS A 18 99.87 -60.48 87.17
CA CYS A 18 99.73 -59.08 86.76
C CYS A 18 99.56 -58.93 85.25
N SER A 19 100.27 -59.73 84.45
CA SER A 19 100.13 -59.71 82.99
C SER A 19 98.77 -60.24 82.54
N THR A 20 98.23 -61.27 83.21
CA THR A 20 96.90 -61.81 82.94
C THR A 20 95.79 -60.87 83.42
N LEU A 21 95.98 -60.17 84.54
CA LEU A 21 95.11 -59.08 85.00
C LEU A 21 95.14 -57.88 84.04
N TYR A 22 96.31 -57.48 83.54
CA TYR A 22 96.42 -56.41 82.56
C TYR A 22 95.73 -56.79 81.24
N PHE A 23 95.96 -58.01 80.77
CA PHE A 23 95.33 -58.52 79.56
C PHE A 23 93.81 -58.67 79.72
N SER A 24 93.32 -59.04 80.92
CA SER A 24 91.89 -59.13 81.20
C SER A 24 91.22 -57.76 81.24
N VAL A 25 91.84 -56.76 81.89
CA VAL A 25 91.35 -55.37 81.89
C VAL A 25 91.34 -54.78 80.48
N LEU A 26 92.41 -55.00 79.71
CA LEU A 26 92.50 -54.56 78.32
C LEU A 26 91.42 -55.24 77.46
N ASN A 27 91.19 -56.54 77.62
CA ASN A 27 90.12 -57.26 76.90
C ASN A 27 88.72 -56.78 77.30
N ILE A 28 88.48 -56.47 78.56
CA ILE A 28 87.21 -55.88 79.02
C ILE A 28 87.01 -54.51 78.39
N GLN A 29 88.04 -53.67 78.34
CA GLN A 29 87.98 -52.33 77.74
C GLN A 29 87.79 -52.40 76.22
N LEU A 30 88.47 -53.33 75.54
CA LEU A 30 88.31 -53.58 74.11
C LEU A 30 86.90 -54.10 73.79
N SER A 31 86.39 -55.02 74.60
CA SER A 31 85.03 -55.58 74.49
C SER A 31 83.96 -54.50 74.69
N TYR A 32 84.13 -53.61 75.67
CA TYR A 32 83.22 -52.48 75.88
C TYR A 32 83.22 -51.52 74.68
N ARG A 33 84.40 -51.17 74.16
CA ARG A 33 84.53 -50.30 72.98
C ARG A 33 83.96 -50.94 71.72
N LEU A 34 84.18 -52.24 71.52
CA LEU A 34 83.62 -52.99 70.41
C LEU A 34 82.09 -52.99 70.47
N LYS A 35 81.52 -53.28 71.65
CA LYS A 35 80.07 -53.27 71.87
C LYS A 35 79.46 -51.88 71.63
N HIS A 36 80.11 -50.81 72.07
CA HIS A 36 79.66 -49.45 71.81
C HIS A 36 79.72 -49.10 70.32
N ALA A 37 80.81 -49.46 69.63
CA ALA A 37 80.96 -49.24 68.19
C ALA A 37 79.93 -50.04 67.37
N GLU A 38 79.60 -51.26 67.80
CA GLU A 38 78.52 -52.07 67.19
C GLU A 38 77.15 -51.43 67.36
N GLN A 39 76.86 -50.86 68.54
CA GLN A 39 75.62 -50.11 68.78
C GLN A 39 75.53 -48.84 67.94
N GLU A 40 76.61 -48.07 67.86
CA GLU A 40 76.69 -46.85 67.06
C GLU A 40 76.56 -47.15 65.56
N ASN A 41 77.22 -48.21 65.07
CA ASN A 41 77.07 -48.67 63.68
C ASN A 41 75.64 -49.15 63.40
N GLY A 42 75.00 -49.82 64.37
CA GLY A 42 73.59 -50.18 64.29
C GLY A 42 72.66 -48.97 64.20
N ALA A 43 72.91 -47.93 64.99
CA ALA A 43 72.14 -46.68 64.97
C ALA A 43 72.31 -45.92 63.65
N LEU A 44 73.55 -45.74 63.17
CA LEU A 44 73.85 -45.10 61.89
C LEU A 44 73.25 -45.84 60.70
N LYS A 45 73.19 -47.18 60.78
CA LYS A 45 72.55 -47.99 59.75
C LYS A 45 71.04 -47.76 59.73
N ALA A 46 70.38 -47.73 60.90
CA ALA A 46 68.96 -47.44 61.02
C ALA A 46 68.62 -46.02 60.52
N GLU A 47 69.46 -45.04 60.86
CA GLU A 47 69.32 -43.65 60.38
C GLU A 47 69.48 -43.56 58.85
N ASN A 48 70.45 -44.25 58.27
CA ASN A 48 70.59 -44.35 56.81
C ASN A 48 69.38 -45.00 56.13
N GLU A 49 68.82 -46.05 56.74
CA GLU A 49 67.61 -46.68 56.23
C GLU A 49 66.40 -45.73 56.29
N ALA A 50 66.26 -44.96 57.37
CA ALA A 50 65.22 -43.92 57.51
C ALA A 50 65.38 -42.80 56.48
N MET A 51 66.59 -42.23 56.33
CA MET A 51 66.89 -41.20 55.33
C MET A 51 66.62 -41.69 53.90
N ARG A 52 66.95 -42.95 53.59
CA ARG A 52 66.62 -43.55 52.28
C ARG A 52 65.11 -43.66 52.07
N GLY A 53 64.35 -43.95 53.12
CA GLY A 53 62.89 -43.95 53.11
C GLY A 53 62.31 -42.55 52.81
N GLU A 54 62.85 -41.52 53.47
CA GLU A 54 62.47 -40.13 53.22
C GLU A 54 62.82 -39.67 51.80
N LEU A 55 64.03 -39.99 51.32
CA LEU A 55 64.46 -39.69 49.96
C LEU A 55 63.54 -40.33 48.92
N ASN A 56 63.20 -41.61 49.10
CA ASN A 56 62.26 -42.30 48.20
C ASN A 56 60.87 -41.64 48.21
N SER A 57 60.38 -41.24 49.38
CA SER A 57 59.10 -40.55 49.52
C SER A 57 59.13 -39.18 48.82
N LEU A 58 60.23 -38.43 48.96
CA LEU A 58 60.40 -37.14 48.29
C LEU A 58 60.46 -37.29 46.76
N VAL A 59 61.14 -38.32 46.26
CA VAL A 59 61.19 -38.63 44.82
C VAL A 59 59.79 -38.96 44.29
N GLN A 60 58.99 -39.76 45.02
CA GLN A 60 57.62 -40.06 44.63
C GLN A 60 56.72 -38.81 44.63
N ASN A 61 56.87 -37.94 45.63
CA ASN A 61 56.15 -36.66 45.69
C ASN A 61 56.54 -35.75 44.54
N TYR A 62 57.83 -35.66 44.21
CA TYR A 62 58.32 -34.87 43.08
C TYR A 62 57.74 -35.37 41.75
N SER A 63 57.76 -36.68 41.51
CA SER A 63 57.17 -37.28 40.30
C SER A 63 55.66 -37.02 40.22
N SER A 64 54.95 -37.10 41.35
CA SER A 64 53.51 -36.82 41.41
C SER A 64 53.22 -35.34 41.10
N LEU A 65 54.04 -34.43 41.61
CA LEU A 65 53.93 -32.99 41.34
C LEU A 65 54.19 -32.67 39.86
N GLU A 66 55.20 -33.31 39.26
CA GLU A 66 55.50 -33.17 37.83
C GLU A 66 54.33 -33.62 36.96
N ALA A 67 53.71 -34.76 37.28
CA ALA A 67 52.51 -35.25 36.60
C ALA A 67 51.31 -34.30 36.77
N ALA A 68 51.11 -33.75 37.97
CA ALA A 68 50.06 -32.77 38.23
C ALA A 68 50.29 -31.47 37.44
N TYR A 69 51.53 -30.99 37.36
CA TYR A 69 51.90 -29.82 36.57
C TYR A 69 51.66 -30.04 35.07
N ALA A 70 52.06 -31.20 34.53
CA ALA A 70 51.81 -31.54 33.13
C ALA A 70 50.30 -31.58 32.82
N SER A 71 49.50 -32.15 33.73
CA SER A 71 48.04 -32.21 33.59
C SER A 71 47.39 -30.82 33.64
N LEU A 72 47.86 -29.94 34.55
CA LEU A 72 47.40 -28.56 34.63
C LEU A 72 47.74 -27.78 33.35
N ASN A 73 48.95 -27.96 32.81
CA ASN A 73 49.37 -27.29 31.60
C ASN A 73 48.56 -27.74 30.37
N ALA A 74 48.20 -29.01 30.28
CA ALA A 74 47.29 -29.52 29.26
C ALA A 74 45.90 -28.88 29.39
N SER A 75 45.33 -28.86 30.59
CA SER A 75 44.02 -28.22 30.83
C SER A 75 44.03 -26.71 30.52
N TYR A 76 45.12 -26.01 30.80
CA TYR A 76 45.27 -24.60 30.42
C TYR A 76 45.28 -24.40 28.90
N ALA A 77 45.97 -25.28 28.16
CA ALA A 77 46.00 -25.23 26.71
C ALA A 77 44.61 -25.47 26.10
N ASP A 78 43.86 -26.43 26.64
CA ASP A 78 42.48 -26.72 26.22
C ASP A 78 41.56 -25.51 26.47
N LEU A 79 41.62 -24.92 27.67
CA LEU A 79 40.82 -23.75 28.01
C LEU A 79 41.14 -22.54 27.12
N LEU A 80 42.42 -22.35 26.77
CA LEU A 80 42.82 -21.30 25.85
C LEU A 80 42.22 -21.51 24.45
N GLN A 81 42.18 -22.74 23.96
CA GLN A 81 41.53 -23.06 22.67
C GLN A 81 40.02 -22.83 22.73
N GLU A 82 39.36 -23.24 23.81
CA GLU A 82 37.92 -22.99 24.00
C GLU A 82 37.60 -21.49 24.01
N ARG A 83 38.42 -20.68 24.69
CA ARG A 83 38.25 -19.22 24.72
C ARG A 83 38.35 -18.61 23.33
N LEU A 84 39.38 -18.99 22.55
CA LEU A 84 39.56 -18.50 21.18
C LEU A 84 38.40 -18.92 20.26
N ALA A 85 37.90 -20.15 20.43
CA ALA A 85 36.75 -20.63 19.69
C ALA A 85 35.46 -19.87 20.06
N LEU A 86 35.31 -19.46 21.31
CA LEU A 86 34.17 -18.65 21.77
C LEU A 86 34.25 -17.22 21.24
N GLU A 87 35.44 -16.60 21.28
CA GLU A 87 35.70 -15.27 20.68
C GLU A 87 35.31 -15.26 19.20
N ALA A 88 35.76 -16.24 18.42
CA ALA A 88 35.40 -16.36 17.00
C ALA A 88 33.88 -16.53 16.77
N LYS A 89 33.18 -17.24 17.66
CA LYS A 89 31.72 -17.38 17.60
C LYS A 89 30.99 -16.07 17.92
N CYS A 90 31.51 -15.29 18.87
CA CYS A 90 30.96 -13.98 19.20
C CYS A 90 31.10 -13.02 18.03
N ASP A 91 32.27 -12.95 17.40
CA ASP A 91 32.52 -12.11 16.22
C ASP A 91 31.58 -12.49 15.06
N ALA A 92 31.45 -13.79 14.77
CA ALA A 92 30.56 -14.28 13.74
C ALA A 92 29.08 -13.94 14.01
N LEU A 93 28.66 -13.98 15.29
CA LEU A 93 27.30 -13.63 15.68
C LEU A 93 27.04 -12.12 15.54
N GLU A 94 28.03 -11.29 15.87
CA GLU A 94 27.93 -9.84 15.69
C GLU A 94 27.78 -9.47 14.21
N ASP A 95 28.58 -10.10 13.34
CA ASP A 95 28.47 -9.89 11.89
C ASP A 95 27.11 -10.35 11.35
N ALA A 96 26.62 -11.51 11.78
CA ALA A 96 25.30 -12.01 11.41
C ALA A 96 24.18 -11.04 11.86
N TYR A 97 24.28 -10.48 13.06
CA TYR A 97 23.34 -9.49 13.57
C TYR A 97 23.36 -8.22 12.73
N ARG A 98 24.55 -7.70 12.38
CA ARG A 98 24.69 -6.52 11.52
C ARG A 98 24.06 -6.72 10.15
N GLN A 99 24.27 -7.88 9.53
CA GLN A 99 23.67 -8.23 8.23
C GLN A 99 22.15 -8.36 8.31
N LEU A 100 21.63 -8.99 9.37
CA LEU A 100 20.20 -9.11 9.59
C LEU A 100 19.54 -7.73 9.77
N ASN A 101 20.16 -6.86 10.57
CA ASN A 101 19.66 -5.51 10.80
C ASN A 101 19.66 -4.67 9.51
N ALA A 102 20.70 -4.78 8.68
CA ALA A 102 20.72 -4.13 7.37
C ALA A 102 19.59 -4.62 6.46
N SER A 103 19.37 -5.94 6.41
CA SER A 103 18.28 -6.55 5.62
C SER A 103 16.90 -6.11 6.10
N TYR A 104 16.69 -6.04 7.42
CA TYR A 104 15.46 -5.54 8.02
C TYR A 104 15.17 -4.09 7.60
N ASN A 105 16.19 -3.22 7.69
CA ASN A 105 16.03 -1.81 7.31
C ASN A 105 15.70 -1.63 5.82
N GLN A 106 16.33 -2.43 4.94
CA GLN A 106 16.00 -2.45 3.52
C GLN A 106 14.56 -2.89 3.27
N LEU A 107 14.11 -3.96 3.92
CA LEU A 107 12.73 -4.44 3.80
C LEU A 107 11.72 -3.39 4.30
N ASN A 108 12.02 -2.73 5.41
CA ASN A 108 11.16 -1.66 5.94
C ASN A 108 11.05 -0.47 4.96
N LEU A 109 12.15 -0.07 4.33
CA LEU A 109 12.13 0.96 3.29
C LEU A 109 11.24 0.55 2.10
N MET A 110 11.39 -0.69 1.63
CA MET A 110 10.56 -1.22 0.53
C MET A 110 9.07 -1.23 0.89
N TYR A 111 8.74 -1.59 2.13
CA TYR A 111 7.37 -1.56 2.63
C TYR A 111 6.77 -0.15 2.60
N VAL A 112 7.50 0.86 3.08
CA VAL A 112 7.06 2.26 3.09
C VAL A 112 6.81 2.74 1.65
N ILE A 113 7.75 2.49 0.74
CA ILE A 113 7.60 2.86 -0.69
C ILE A 113 6.37 2.19 -1.29
N LEU A 114 6.15 0.89 -1.02
CA LEU A 114 4.99 0.17 -1.55
C LEU A 114 3.67 0.73 -1.02
N ALA A 115 3.62 1.12 0.26
CA ALA A 115 2.44 1.75 0.85
C ALA A 115 2.11 3.10 0.20
N GLU A 116 3.12 3.92 -0.11
CA GLU A 116 2.95 5.19 -0.83
C GLU A 116 2.44 4.96 -2.26
N VAL A 117 3.01 4.00 -2.99
CA VAL A 117 2.56 3.64 -4.34
C VAL A 117 1.10 3.17 -4.32
N TYR A 118 0.72 2.34 -3.35
CA TYR A 118 -0.66 1.88 -3.20
C TYR A 118 -1.63 3.05 -2.95
N SER A 119 -1.25 3.98 -2.07
CA SER A 119 -2.06 5.17 -1.78
C SER A 119 -2.28 6.03 -3.04
N ALA A 120 -1.22 6.28 -3.81
CA ALA A 120 -1.30 7.04 -5.05
C ALA A 120 -2.17 6.34 -6.11
N LEU A 121 -2.05 5.02 -6.24
CA LEU A 121 -2.88 4.23 -7.15
C LEU A 121 -4.36 4.30 -6.76
N ASN A 122 -4.66 4.18 -5.47
CA ASN A 122 -6.03 4.27 -4.96
C ASN A 122 -6.64 5.66 -5.19
N ALA A 123 -5.86 6.73 -5.03
CA ALA A 123 -6.33 8.08 -5.35
C ALA A 123 -6.69 8.22 -6.85
N THR A 124 -5.79 7.74 -7.73
CA THR A 124 -5.99 7.76 -9.19
C THR A 124 -7.24 6.96 -9.60
N TYR A 125 -7.45 5.79 -8.99
CA TYR A 125 -8.64 4.97 -9.23
C TYR A 125 -9.95 5.71 -8.89
N ASN A 126 -10.00 6.37 -7.73
CA ASN A 126 -11.19 7.11 -7.31
C ASN A 126 -11.48 8.32 -8.21
N GLU A 127 -10.43 9.02 -8.66
CA GLU A 127 -10.58 10.11 -9.63
C GLU A 127 -11.17 9.62 -10.95
N LEU A 128 -10.65 8.51 -11.49
CA LEU A 128 -11.15 7.93 -12.72
C LEU A 128 -12.62 7.49 -12.60
N LEU A 129 -13.00 6.91 -11.45
CA LEU A 129 -14.39 6.52 -11.18
C LEU A 129 -15.34 7.72 -11.17
N ALA A 130 -14.91 8.86 -10.62
CA ALA A 130 -15.67 10.10 -10.63
C ALA A 130 -15.84 10.65 -12.05
N GLN A 131 -14.75 10.67 -12.85
CA GLN A 131 -14.80 11.09 -14.25
C GLN A 131 -15.74 10.21 -15.08
N TYR A 132 -15.68 8.89 -14.90
CA TYR A 132 -16.59 7.95 -15.56
C TYR A 132 -18.05 8.23 -15.21
N SER A 133 -18.35 8.47 -13.94
CA SER A 133 -19.71 8.76 -13.47
C SER A 133 -20.26 10.05 -14.09
N ALA A 134 -19.43 11.10 -14.16
CA ALA A 134 -19.80 12.36 -14.81
C ALA A 134 -20.03 12.21 -16.32
N LEU A 135 -19.19 11.42 -17.00
CA LEU A 135 -19.34 11.12 -18.42
C LEU A 135 -20.64 10.35 -18.68
N ASN A 136 -20.95 9.35 -17.86
CA ASN A 136 -22.18 8.57 -17.99
C ASN A 136 -23.43 9.43 -17.79
N ALA A 137 -23.42 10.35 -16.82
CA ALA A 137 -24.52 11.30 -16.64
C ALA A 137 -24.70 12.20 -17.87
N SER A 138 -23.60 12.69 -18.44
CA SER A 138 -23.63 13.49 -19.67
C SER A 138 -24.17 12.71 -20.87
N TYR A 139 -23.78 11.44 -21.00
CA TYR A 139 -24.31 10.54 -22.02
C TYR A 139 -25.83 10.34 -21.90
N ILE A 140 -26.34 10.12 -20.68
CA ILE A 140 -27.78 9.96 -20.45
C ILE A 140 -28.54 11.23 -20.84
N ILE A 141 -28.04 12.41 -20.45
CA ILE A 141 -28.65 13.69 -20.83
C ILE A 141 -28.69 13.83 -22.36
N LEU A 142 -27.56 13.59 -23.04
CA LEU A 142 -27.47 13.68 -24.49
C LEU A 142 -28.42 12.69 -25.18
N SER A 143 -28.47 11.44 -24.70
CA SER A 143 -29.37 10.41 -25.22
C SER A 143 -30.84 10.82 -25.09
N ASN A 144 -31.22 11.41 -23.97
CA ASN A 144 -32.59 11.90 -23.75
C ASN A 144 -32.91 13.09 -24.65
N SER A 145 -31.98 14.05 -24.80
CA SER A 145 -32.14 15.18 -25.72
C SER A 145 -32.28 14.69 -27.17
N TYR A 146 -31.47 13.72 -27.57
CA TYR A 146 -31.57 13.09 -28.89
C TYR A 146 -32.92 12.42 -29.09
N ALA A 147 -33.40 11.64 -28.12
CA ALA A 147 -34.70 10.98 -28.20
C ALA A 147 -35.86 11.99 -28.35
N LYS A 148 -35.82 13.11 -27.61
CA LYS A 148 -36.81 14.19 -27.74
C LYS A 148 -36.80 14.84 -29.12
N LEU A 149 -35.62 15.19 -29.63
CA LEU A 149 -35.45 15.76 -30.97
C LEU A 149 -35.93 14.78 -32.05
N TYR A 150 -35.56 13.51 -31.93
CA TYR A 150 -35.98 12.47 -32.86
C TYR A 150 -37.51 12.35 -32.87
N SER A 151 -38.16 12.29 -31.71
CA SER A 151 -39.62 12.22 -31.61
C SER A 151 -40.28 13.45 -32.23
N ALA A 152 -39.80 14.67 -31.92
CA ALA A 152 -40.35 15.90 -32.51
C ALA A 152 -40.23 15.97 -34.04
N LEU A 153 -39.21 15.33 -34.62
CA LEU A 153 -38.96 15.33 -36.07
C LEU A 153 -39.70 14.22 -36.82
N TYR A 154 -39.80 13.03 -36.24
CA TYR A 154 -40.21 11.83 -36.96
C TYR A 154 -41.48 11.15 -36.44
N GLU A 155 -42.01 11.61 -35.29
CA GLU A 155 -43.17 10.99 -34.63
C GLU A 155 -44.27 12.04 -34.36
N PRO A 156 -45.56 11.67 -34.48
CA PRO A 156 -46.65 12.50 -33.97
C PRO A 156 -46.56 12.64 -32.43
N PRO A 157 -46.93 13.79 -31.84
CA PRO A 157 -46.89 13.95 -30.39
C PRO A 157 -47.81 12.93 -29.71
N ALA A 158 -47.25 12.06 -28.86
CA ALA A 158 -47.99 10.97 -28.23
C ALA A 158 -48.98 11.46 -27.15
N ASN A 159 -48.64 12.55 -26.45
CA ASN A 159 -49.43 13.11 -25.35
C ASN A 159 -49.78 14.59 -25.63
N LYS A 160 -50.53 14.85 -26.70
CA LYS A 160 -50.93 16.22 -27.09
C LYS A 160 -51.57 16.95 -25.91
N THR A 161 -51.06 18.14 -25.59
CA THR A 161 -51.73 19.09 -24.70
C THR A 161 -52.29 20.24 -25.53
N VAL A 162 -53.47 20.72 -25.13
CA VAL A 162 -54.20 21.79 -25.82
C VAL A 162 -54.05 23.07 -25.00
N PRO A 163 -53.31 24.08 -25.47
CA PRO A 163 -53.15 25.34 -24.74
C PRO A 163 -54.40 26.20 -24.81
N THR A 164 -54.57 27.11 -23.86
CA THR A 164 -55.42 28.30 -24.04
C THR A 164 -54.72 29.32 -24.93
N ILE A 165 -55.47 30.26 -25.49
CA ILE A 165 -54.90 31.38 -26.27
C ILE A 165 -53.91 32.20 -25.42
N GLU A 166 -54.19 32.37 -24.14
CA GLU A 166 -53.33 33.15 -23.24
C GLU A 166 -52.03 32.41 -22.91
N GLU A 167 -52.07 31.10 -22.73
CA GLU A 167 -50.86 30.27 -22.59
C GLU A 167 -50.03 30.29 -23.88
N LEU A 168 -50.67 30.23 -25.05
CA LEU A 168 -49.99 30.35 -26.34
C LEU A 168 -49.25 31.69 -26.46
N LYS A 169 -49.92 32.82 -26.20
CA LYS A 169 -49.29 34.15 -26.24
C LYS A 169 -48.15 34.29 -25.23
N ALA A 170 -48.33 33.77 -24.02
CA ALA A 170 -47.29 33.79 -23.00
C ALA A 170 -46.05 33.02 -23.46
N TRP A 171 -46.25 31.83 -24.03
CA TRP A 171 -45.17 31.00 -24.56
C TRP A 171 -44.46 31.67 -25.74
N LEU A 172 -45.20 32.26 -26.69
CA LEU A 172 -44.61 33.00 -27.81
C LEU A 172 -43.69 34.13 -27.34
N GLY A 173 -44.07 34.87 -26.30
CA GLY A 173 -43.22 35.93 -25.74
C GLY A 173 -41.89 35.44 -25.15
N GLU A 174 -41.82 34.16 -24.75
CA GLU A 174 -40.58 33.53 -24.26
C GLU A 174 -39.77 32.90 -25.41
N ASP A 175 -40.44 32.33 -26.39
CA ASP A 175 -39.81 31.73 -27.57
C ASP A 175 -38.97 32.78 -28.33
N PRO A 176 -37.78 32.41 -28.85
CA PRO A 176 -36.90 33.37 -29.51
C PRO A 176 -37.03 33.37 -31.05
N THR A 177 -38.00 32.67 -31.63
CA THR A 177 -38.10 32.53 -33.10
C THR A 177 -38.32 33.89 -33.77
N ASP A 178 -39.14 34.76 -33.19
CA ASP A 178 -39.41 36.14 -33.63
C ASP A 178 -38.15 37.03 -33.67
N LYS A 179 -37.18 36.75 -32.80
CA LYS A 179 -35.91 37.52 -32.68
C LYS A 179 -34.91 37.20 -33.79
N ILE A 180 -35.16 36.17 -34.61
CA ILE A 180 -34.28 35.79 -35.71
C ILE A 180 -34.46 36.77 -36.86
N ALA A 181 -33.35 37.24 -37.44
CA ALA A 181 -33.41 38.16 -38.58
C ALA A 181 -33.85 37.44 -39.86
N TYR A 182 -34.89 37.95 -40.52
CA TYR A 182 -35.30 37.50 -41.84
C TYR A 182 -34.18 37.71 -42.87
N SER A 183 -33.91 36.69 -43.69
CA SER A 183 -32.84 36.74 -44.70
C SER A 183 -33.20 35.93 -45.93
N TRP A 184 -33.61 36.57 -47.03
CA TRP A 184 -33.84 35.87 -48.29
C TRP A 184 -32.51 35.47 -48.99
N PRO A 185 -32.33 34.21 -49.44
CA PRO A 185 -33.26 33.06 -49.37
C PRO A 185 -32.98 32.11 -48.18
N ASN A 186 -32.09 32.48 -47.26
CA ASN A 186 -31.52 31.59 -46.25
C ASN A 186 -32.43 31.32 -45.03
N PHE A 187 -33.33 32.24 -44.69
CA PHE A 187 -34.26 32.13 -43.56
C PHE A 187 -35.48 33.01 -43.82
N VAL A 188 -36.56 32.39 -44.27
CA VAL A 188 -37.79 33.03 -44.77
C VAL A 188 -39.00 32.54 -43.96
N CYS A 189 -40.21 33.07 -44.22
CA CYS A 189 -41.41 32.77 -43.41
C CYS A 189 -41.67 31.28 -43.19
N GLY A 190 -41.38 30.43 -44.18
CA GLY A 190 -41.45 28.97 -44.03
C GLY A 190 -40.48 28.41 -42.99
N ASP A 191 -39.25 28.92 -42.90
CA ASP A 191 -38.26 28.49 -41.91
C ASP A 191 -38.66 28.90 -40.49
N PHE A 192 -39.18 30.13 -40.33
CA PHE A 192 -39.76 30.59 -39.05
C PHE A 192 -40.92 29.68 -38.63
N ALA A 193 -41.86 29.40 -39.55
CA ALA A 193 -43.03 28.61 -39.23
C ALA A 193 -42.69 27.17 -38.83
N VAL A 194 -41.75 26.55 -39.55
CA VAL A 194 -41.27 25.20 -39.24
C VAL A 194 -40.51 25.16 -37.90
N MET A 195 -39.66 26.16 -37.64
CA MET A 195 -38.93 26.25 -36.37
C MET A 195 -39.88 26.39 -35.18
N LEU A 196 -40.84 27.31 -35.27
CA LEU A 196 -41.81 27.55 -34.21
C LEU A 196 -42.68 26.30 -33.95
N ALA A 197 -43.11 25.62 -35.02
CA ALA A 197 -43.86 24.37 -34.90
C ALA A 197 -43.06 23.28 -34.17
N PHE A 198 -41.75 23.19 -34.39
CA PHE A 198 -40.90 22.24 -33.67
C PHE A 198 -40.72 22.61 -32.19
N HIS A 199 -40.57 23.90 -31.86
CA HIS A 199 -40.49 24.32 -30.46
C HIS A 199 -41.79 23.97 -29.71
N ALA A 200 -42.95 24.18 -30.34
CA ALA A 200 -44.25 23.77 -29.79
C ALA A 200 -44.32 22.23 -29.59
N LYS A 201 -43.86 21.44 -30.56
CA LYS A 201 -43.84 19.97 -30.43
C LYS A 201 -42.93 19.46 -29.31
N LEU A 202 -41.84 20.16 -29.00
CA LEU A 202 -40.95 19.81 -27.88
C LEU A 202 -41.61 19.99 -26.50
N ILE A 203 -42.74 20.71 -26.44
CA ILE A 203 -43.58 20.86 -25.24
C ILE A 203 -44.96 20.19 -25.40
N ASP A 204 -45.05 19.21 -26.31
CA ASP A 204 -46.25 18.41 -26.58
C ASP A 204 -47.46 19.21 -27.13
N TRP A 205 -47.22 20.38 -27.76
CA TRP A 205 -48.25 21.13 -28.49
C TRP A 205 -48.23 20.78 -29.96
N ASP A 206 -49.40 20.48 -30.53
CA ASP A 206 -49.52 20.15 -31.94
C ASP A 206 -49.75 21.41 -32.79
N MET A 207 -48.65 22.11 -33.06
CA MET A 207 -48.63 23.26 -33.95
C MET A 207 -48.25 22.83 -35.36
N GLY A 208 -49.09 23.20 -36.32
CA GLY A 208 -48.88 22.97 -37.74
C GLY A 208 -48.32 24.19 -38.45
N VAL A 209 -48.09 24.01 -39.75
CA VAL A 209 -47.60 25.04 -40.66
C VAL A 209 -48.52 25.07 -41.86
N VAL A 210 -49.02 26.25 -42.18
CA VAL A 210 -49.97 26.49 -43.28
C VAL A 210 -49.42 27.53 -44.24
N GLY A 211 -49.42 27.21 -45.52
CA GLY A 211 -49.02 28.09 -46.60
C GLY A 211 -50.24 28.71 -47.28
N ILE A 212 -50.23 30.04 -47.41
CA ILE A 212 -51.23 30.80 -48.17
C ILE A 212 -50.59 31.27 -49.47
N LEU A 213 -51.17 30.85 -50.59
CA LEU A 213 -50.87 31.42 -51.90
C LEU A 213 -52.10 32.20 -52.36
N GLY A 214 -51.91 33.46 -52.72
CA GLY A 214 -53.00 34.35 -53.05
C GLY A 214 -52.56 35.66 -53.66
N LYS A 215 -53.46 36.64 -53.60
CA LYS A 215 -53.21 37.99 -54.12
C LYS A 215 -53.79 39.07 -53.23
N LYS A 216 -53.10 40.20 -53.17
CA LYS A 216 -53.55 41.42 -52.51
C LYS A 216 -54.62 42.12 -53.35
N ALA A 217 -55.30 43.09 -52.75
CA ALA A 217 -56.32 43.92 -53.42
C ALA A 217 -55.81 44.66 -54.68
N ASP A 218 -54.51 44.99 -54.72
CA ASP A 218 -53.84 45.62 -55.87
C ASP A 218 -53.40 44.60 -56.95
N GLY A 219 -53.64 43.31 -56.74
CA GLY A 219 -53.26 42.22 -57.62
C GLY A 219 -51.85 41.68 -57.41
N ALA A 220 -51.06 42.22 -56.46
CA ALA A 220 -49.75 41.70 -56.14
C ALA A 220 -49.84 40.29 -55.54
N ARG A 221 -48.87 39.43 -55.88
CA ARG A 221 -48.81 38.06 -55.37
C ARG A 221 -48.51 38.06 -53.86
N PHE A 222 -49.17 37.17 -53.14
CA PHE A 222 -48.96 36.92 -51.73
C PHE A 222 -48.65 35.43 -51.53
N ASP A 223 -47.43 35.13 -51.12
CA ASP A 223 -47.00 33.80 -50.71
C ASP A 223 -46.46 33.92 -49.30
N HIS A 224 -47.10 33.26 -48.33
CA HIS A 224 -46.67 33.35 -46.94
C HIS A 224 -47.00 32.09 -46.15
N ALA A 225 -46.21 31.81 -45.13
CA ALA A 225 -46.42 30.68 -44.22
C ALA A 225 -46.74 31.18 -42.82
N PHE A 226 -47.76 30.60 -42.21
CA PHE A 226 -48.19 30.87 -40.85
C PHE A 226 -48.20 29.58 -40.05
N ASN A 227 -48.24 29.69 -38.73
CA ASN A 227 -48.54 28.56 -37.86
C ASN A 227 -50.03 28.49 -37.58
N ALA A 228 -50.51 27.27 -37.36
CA ALA A 228 -51.89 26.98 -36.97
C ALA A 228 -51.86 26.03 -35.77
N ILE A 229 -52.67 26.29 -34.76
CA ILE A 229 -52.75 25.48 -33.54
C ILE A 229 -54.18 25.46 -33.01
N ILE A 230 -54.61 24.31 -32.49
CA ILE A 230 -55.89 24.19 -31.78
C ILE A 230 -55.67 24.57 -30.32
N CYS A 231 -56.27 25.70 -29.93
CA CYS A 231 -56.37 26.10 -28.53
C CYS A 231 -57.69 25.61 -27.92
N ALA A 232 -57.84 25.72 -26.60
CA ALA A 232 -59.06 25.37 -25.88
C ALA A 232 -60.28 26.14 -26.40
N GLU A 233 -60.07 27.36 -26.89
CA GLU A 233 -61.07 28.23 -27.50
C GLU A 233 -61.38 27.86 -28.97
N GLY A 234 -60.44 27.21 -29.67
CA GLY A 234 -60.57 26.77 -31.06
C GLY A 234 -59.29 26.98 -31.88
N LEU A 235 -59.40 26.89 -33.21
CA LEU A 235 -58.31 27.11 -34.15
C LEU A 235 -57.79 28.57 -34.12
N VAL A 236 -56.49 28.72 -34.01
CA VAL A 236 -55.78 29.98 -33.92
C VAL A 236 -54.58 29.97 -34.87
N TYR A 237 -54.30 31.12 -35.46
CA TYR A 237 -53.15 31.32 -36.35
C TYR A 237 -52.12 32.23 -35.70
N VAL A 238 -50.85 32.00 -36.04
CA VAL A 238 -49.71 32.77 -35.53
C VAL A 238 -48.81 33.21 -36.68
N GLU A 239 -48.39 34.47 -36.63
CA GLU A 239 -47.35 35.03 -37.50
C GLU A 239 -46.01 34.80 -36.80
N PRO A 240 -45.21 33.82 -37.25
CA PRO A 240 -44.03 33.39 -36.51
C PRO A 240 -42.90 34.41 -36.51
N GLN A 241 -42.97 35.46 -37.34
CA GLN A 241 -41.97 36.53 -37.35
C GLN A 241 -42.28 37.65 -36.35
N THR A 242 -43.50 37.74 -35.82
CA THR A 242 -43.94 38.85 -34.95
C THR A 242 -44.75 38.42 -33.74
N ASP A 243 -44.92 37.11 -33.52
CA ASP A 243 -45.78 36.51 -32.49
C ASP A 243 -47.23 37.01 -32.51
N GLU A 244 -47.69 37.50 -33.66
CA GLU A 244 -49.06 38.01 -33.76
C GLU A 244 -50.03 36.84 -33.84
N VAL A 245 -51.01 36.84 -32.94
CA VAL A 245 -51.99 35.76 -32.79
C VAL A 245 -53.37 36.25 -33.23
N TRP A 246 -54.04 35.54 -34.13
CA TRP A 246 -55.40 35.88 -34.57
C TRP A 246 -56.27 34.65 -34.88
N TRP A 247 -57.56 34.88 -34.99
CA TRP A 247 -58.56 33.87 -35.36
C TRP A 247 -59.75 34.55 -36.05
N TYR A 248 -60.56 33.78 -36.77
CA TYR A 248 -61.79 34.26 -37.39
C TYR A 248 -63.02 33.90 -36.55
N GLU A 249 -64.18 34.46 -36.90
CA GLU A 249 -65.44 34.18 -36.22
C GLU A 249 -65.68 32.67 -36.09
N ASN A 250 -66.05 32.24 -34.88
CA ASN A 250 -66.22 30.83 -34.48
C ASN A 250 -64.97 29.95 -34.70
N HIS A 251 -63.76 30.53 -34.70
CA HIS A 251 -62.52 29.82 -34.98
C HIS A 251 -62.55 29.05 -36.31
N SER A 252 -63.16 29.68 -37.33
CA SER A 252 -63.31 29.08 -38.65
C SER A 252 -61.98 28.99 -39.42
N GLU A 253 -61.84 27.92 -40.21
CA GLU A 253 -60.66 27.68 -41.03
C GLU A 253 -60.58 28.61 -42.26
N ILE A 254 -59.36 28.93 -42.67
CA ILE A 254 -59.11 29.62 -43.94
C ILE A 254 -59.41 28.66 -45.09
N THR A 255 -60.30 29.04 -46.00
CA THR A 255 -60.60 28.25 -47.20
C THR A 255 -60.40 29.04 -48.48
N PRO A 256 -59.95 28.41 -49.59
CA PRO A 256 -59.77 29.09 -50.86
C PRO A 256 -61.04 29.72 -51.43
N GLY A 257 -60.88 30.74 -52.27
CA GLY A 257 -61.97 31.33 -53.06
C GLY A 257 -62.66 32.55 -52.43
N LYS A 258 -62.10 33.12 -51.36
CA LYS A 258 -62.63 34.32 -50.70
C LYS A 258 -61.53 35.24 -50.16
N TRP A 259 -61.95 36.46 -49.82
CA TRP A 259 -61.11 37.48 -49.21
C TRP A 259 -61.09 37.33 -47.69
N TYR A 260 -59.91 37.49 -47.12
CA TYR A 260 -59.67 37.53 -45.68
C TYR A 260 -58.85 38.76 -45.33
N ASP A 261 -59.11 39.33 -44.16
CA ASP A 261 -58.26 40.36 -43.58
C ASP A 261 -57.17 39.66 -42.75
N TYR A 262 -55.91 39.89 -43.11
CA TYR A 262 -54.76 39.35 -42.42
C TYR A 262 -54.10 40.46 -41.60
N PRO A 263 -53.84 40.24 -40.31
CA PRO A 263 -53.12 41.20 -39.49
C PRO A 263 -51.79 41.61 -40.14
N ASN A 264 -51.51 42.91 -40.17
CA ASN A 264 -50.32 43.52 -40.81
C ASN A 264 -50.12 43.29 -42.32
N PHE A 265 -50.94 42.46 -42.99
CA PHE A 265 -50.86 42.20 -44.44
C PHE A 265 -52.07 42.75 -45.23
N GLY A 266 -53.18 43.05 -44.55
CA GLY A 266 -54.42 43.59 -45.14
C GLY A 266 -55.26 42.52 -45.85
N GLN A 267 -56.10 42.94 -46.80
CA GLN A 267 -56.99 42.02 -47.53
C GLN A 267 -56.24 41.16 -48.54
N ILE A 268 -56.31 39.84 -48.35
CA ILE A 268 -55.75 38.83 -49.23
C ILE A 268 -56.86 37.92 -49.75
N TYR A 269 -56.90 37.72 -51.06
CA TYR A 269 -57.70 36.70 -51.71
C TYR A 269 -56.94 35.38 -51.71
N VAL A 270 -57.48 34.36 -51.05
CA VAL A 270 -56.82 33.05 -50.92
C VAL A 270 -57.11 32.21 -52.16
N GLU A 271 -56.07 31.91 -52.93
CA GLU A 271 -56.15 31.06 -54.11
C GLU A 271 -55.87 29.59 -53.74
N GLN A 272 -54.91 29.36 -52.84
CA GLN A 272 -54.59 28.05 -52.29
C GLN A 272 -54.31 28.15 -50.79
N TYR A 273 -54.78 27.13 -50.06
CA TYR A 273 -54.48 26.87 -48.65
C TYR A 273 -53.77 25.51 -48.58
N ILE A 274 -52.54 25.49 -48.12
CA ILE A 274 -51.69 24.29 -48.12
C ILE A 274 -51.30 23.98 -46.68
N ILE A 275 -51.63 22.78 -46.19
CA ILE A 275 -51.12 22.31 -44.91
C ILE A 275 -49.77 21.64 -45.16
N ILE A 276 -48.70 22.26 -44.65
CA ILE A 276 -47.32 21.81 -44.80
C ILE A 276 -46.95 20.86 -43.65
N LEU A 277 -47.32 21.25 -42.42
CA LEU A 277 -47.27 20.39 -41.23
C LEU A 277 -48.68 20.33 -40.63
N LEU A 278 -49.16 19.10 -40.39
CA LEU A 278 -50.48 18.86 -39.81
C LEU A 278 -50.59 19.43 -38.40
N TYR A 279 -51.81 19.85 -38.07
CA TYR A 279 -52.29 20.21 -36.74
C TYR A 279 -53.64 19.52 -36.56
N GLU A 280 -53.81 18.76 -35.49
CA GLU A 280 -55.07 18.07 -35.18
C GLU A 280 -55.45 18.17 -33.70
#